data_AF-A0A960K5K8-F1
#
_entry.id   AF-A0A960K5K8-F1
#
_cell.length_a   1.000
_cell.length_b   1.000
_cell.length_c   1.000
_cell.angle_alpha   90.00
_cell.angle_beta   90.00
_cell.angle_gamma   90.00
#
_symmetry.space_group_name_H-M   'P 1'
#
loop_
_entity.id
_entity.type
_entity.pdbx_description
1 polymer ?
#
loop_
_entity_poly.entity_id
_entity_poly.type
_entity_poly.pdbx_seq_one_letter_code
_entity_poly.pdbx_strand_id
1 'polypeptide(L)'
;MCQARILLTEGGDVRVLRAAALAQGRGLCRPAVVGWKGEVRALAEEHGIAVSFPVLEPEEDPALGDYVKRLATRLVARGGTPEEAADLAVNPLYYACLRVAAGESDGAVMGAVATTAETLRAALRTVGARPGLRTVSSCFLMVLADGSGL
;
A
#
# COMPACT_ATOMS: atom_id res chain seq x y z
N MET A 1 18.82 -6.51 13.08
CA MET A 1 18.27 -5.40 12.28
C MET A 1 16.80 -5.68 12.03
N CYS A 2 15.89 -4.78 12.43
CA CYS A 2 14.46 -4.96 12.14
C CYS A 2 14.21 -4.53 10.68
N GLN A 3 13.81 -5.44 9.81
CA GLN A 3 13.45 -5.13 8.43
C GLN A 3 12.08 -4.46 8.37
N ALA A 4 11.97 -3.37 7.60
CA ALA A 4 10.72 -2.65 7.41
C ALA A 4 9.64 -3.54 6.77
N ARG A 5 8.40 -3.43 7.25
CA ARG A 5 7.19 -4.07 6.71
C ARG A 5 6.61 -3.19 5.62
N ILE A 6 6.68 -3.63 4.37
CA ILE A 6 6.27 -2.84 3.21
C ILE A 6 5.09 -3.51 2.53
N LEU A 7 3.99 -2.77 2.39
CA LEU A 7 2.83 -3.24 1.64
C LEU A 7 3.02 -2.94 0.15
N LEU A 8 2.76 -3.93 -0.70
CA LEU A 8 2.66 -3.72 -2.14
C LEU A 8 1.20 -3.88 -2.52
N THR A 9 0.57 -2.78 -2.93
CA THR A 9 -0.82 -2.79 -3.37
C THR A 9 -0.87 -3.23 -4.82
N GLU A 10 -2.00 -3.81 -5.27
CA GLU A 10 -2.20 -4.28 -6.66
C GLU A 10 -1.70 -5.73 -6.89
N GLY A 11 -2.11 -6.65 -6.01
CA GLY A 11 -1.79 -8.07 -6.12
C GLY A 11 -2.24 -8.76 -7.43
N GLY A 12 -3.14 -8.15 -8.20
CA GLY A 12 -3.51 -8.59 -9.55
C GLY A 12 -2.49 -8.23 -10.63
N ASP A 13 -1.35 -7.61 -10.29
CA ASP A 13 -0.28 -7.30 -11.24
C ASP A 13 0.96 -8.19 -11.02
N VAL A 14 1.37 -8.90 -12.06
CA VAL A 14 2.51 -9.83 -11.99
C VAL A 14 3.83 -9.14 -11.60
N ARG A 15 4.01 -7.86 -11.95
CA ARG A 15 5.21 -7.10 -11.59
C ARG A 15 5.29 -6.88 -10.09
N VAL A 16 4.15 -6.69 -9.43
CA VAL A 16 4.05 -6.57 -7.96
C VAL A 16 4.42 -7.89 -7.30
N LEU A 17 3.93 -9.02 -7.80
CA LEU A 17 4.26 -10.35 -7.24
C LEU A 17 5.75 -10.68 -7.40
N ARG A 18 6.34 -10.37 -8.55
CA ARG A 18 7.79 -10.50 -8.77
C ARG A 18 8.60 -9.62 -7.84
N ALA A 19 8.18 -8.37 -7.65
CA ALA A 19 8.83 -7.44 -6.74
C ALA A 19 8.76 -7.93 -5.28
N ALA A 20 7.62 -8.46 -4.84
CA ALA A 20 7.46 -9.06 -3.51
C ALA A 20 8.42 -10.25 -3.30
N ALA A 21 8.44 -11.19 -4.24
CA ALA A 21 9.34 -12.35 -4.19
C ALA A 21 10.82 -11.93 -4.15
N LEU A 22 11.20 -10.96 -4.99
CA LEU A 22 12.57 -10.45 -5.06
C LEU A 22 12.97 -9.71 -3.78
N ALA A 23 12.12 -8.82 -3.27
CA ALA A 23 12.39 -8.03 -2.08
C ALA A 23 12.55 -8.93 -0.84
N GLN A 24 11.70 -9.96 -0.72
CA GLN A 24 11.83 -10.96 0.33
C GLN A 24 13.08 -11.82 0.16
N GLY A 25 13.30 -12.39 -1.03
CA GLY A 25 14.42 -13.28 -1.30
C GLY A 25 15.80 -12.61 -1.14
N ARG A 26 15.89 -11.30 -1.37
CA ARG A 26 17.10 -10.49 -1.14
C ARG A 26 17.19 -9.89 0.26
N GLY A 27 16.19 -10.10 1.12
CA GLY A 27 16.16 -9.53 2.47
C GLY A 27 16.14 -8.00 2.51
N LEU A 28 15.55 -7.35 1.50
CA LEU A 28 15.45 -5.89 1.43
C LEU A 28 14.41 -5.34 2.41
N CYS A 29 13.30 -6.05 2.57
CA CYS A 29 12.20 -5.73 3.47
C CYS A 29 11.39 -6.99 3.79
N ARG A 30 10.35 -6.84 4.62
CA ARG A 30 9.30 -7.85 4.83
C ARG A 30 8.07 -7.43 4.01
N PRO A 31 7.96 -7.85 2.74
CA PRO A 31 6.84 -7.44 1.90
C PRO A 31 5.56 -8.19 2.29
N ALA A 32 4.42 -7.55 2.10
CA ALA A 32 3.12 -8.22 2.00
C ALA A 32 2.34 -7.64 0.82
N VAL A 33 1.65 -8.49 0.08
CA VAL A 33 0.85 -8.07 -1.08
C VAL A 33 -0.59 -7.86 -0.64
N VAL A 34 -1.19 -6.75 -1.03
CA VAL A 34 -2.62 -6.48 -0.82
C VAL A 34 -3.41 -6.84 -2.07
N GLY A 35 -4.40 -7.72 -1.94
CA GLY A 35 -5.26 -8.18 -3.03
C GLY A 35 -6.05 -9.43 -2.65
N TRP A 36 -6.86 -9.92 -3.58
CA TRP A 36 -7.66 -11.13 -3.39
C TRP A 36 -6.79 -12.38 -3.49
N LYS A 37 -6.84 -13.24 -2.47
CA LYS A 37 -5.94 -14.40 -2.34
C LYS A 37 -6.06 -15.36 -3.50
N GLY A 38 -7.28 -15.59 -3.99
CA GLY A 38 -7.54 -16.45 -5.15
C GLY A 38 -6.83 -15.95 -6.41
N GLU A 39 -7.03 -14.67 -6.75
CA GLU A 39 -6.44 -14.03 -7.92
C GLU A 39 -4.91 -13.97 -7.83
N VAL A 40 -4.37 -13.58 -6.68
CA VAL A 40 -2.92 -13.51 -6.45
C VAL A 40 -2.27 -14.89 -6.63
N ARG A 41 -2.89 -15.94 -6.09
CA ARG A 41 -2.36 -17.31 -6.21
C ARG A 41 -2.42 -17.81 -7.65
N ALA A 42 -3.54 -17.63 -8.32
CA ALA A 42 -3.70 -18.03 -9.72
C ALA A 42 -2.69 -17.33 -10.63
N LEU A 43 -2.53 -16.00 -10.48
CA LEU A 43 -1.58 -15.22 -11.25
C LEU A 43 -0.12 -15.63 -10.97
N ALA A 44 0.20 -15.93 -9.71
CA ALA A 44 1.52 -16.40 -9.34
C ALA A 44 1.84 -17.77 -9.94
N GLU A 45 0.88 -18.70 -9.91
CA GLU A 45 1.02 -20.04 -10.48
C GLU A 45 1.22 -19.97 -12.00
N GLU A 46 0.39 -19.20 -12.71
CA GLU A 46 0.51 -18.97 -14.15
C GLU A 46 1.91 -18.49 -14.56
N HIS A 47 2.57 -17.69 -13.71
CA HIS A 47 3.86 -17.08 -13.99
C HIS A 47 5.04 -17.74 -13.27
N GLY A 48 4.83 -18.88 -12.60
CA GLY A 48 5.88 -19.61 -11.88
C GLY A 48 6.51 -18.84 -10.72
N ILE A 49 5.75 -17.99 -10.04
CA ILE A 49 6.21 -17.17 -8.91
C ILE A 49 5.89 -17.87 -7.60
N ALA A 50 6.92 -18.12 -6.78
CA ALA A 50 6.72 -18.68 -5.44
C ALA A 50 6.17 -17.60 -4.47
N VAL A 51 4.89 -17.74 -4.09
CA VAL A 51 4.23 -16.88 -3.08
C VAL A 51 4.67 -17.31 -1.68
N SER A 52 5.82 -16.79 -1.25
CA SER A 52 6.36 -17.00 0.11
C SER A 52 6.13 -15.81 1.04
N PHE A 53 5.51 -14.74 0.54
CA PHE A 53 5.15 -13.53 1.27
C PHE A 53 3.66 -13.55 1.66
N PRO A 54 3.24 -12.82 2.71
CA PRO A 54 1.83 -12.71 3.07
C PRO A 54 1.00 -12.04 1.96
N VAL A 55 -0.22 -12.55 1.77
CA VAL A 55 -1.26 -11.93 0.94
C VAL A 55 -2.38 -11.47 1.87
N LEU A 56 -2.65 -10.17 1.89
CA LEU A 56 -3.61 -9.51 2.74
C LEU A 56 -4.85 -9.16 1.91
N GLU A 57 -5.97 -9.76 2.27
CA GLU A 57 -7.25 -9.51 1.64
C GLU A 57 -8.07 -8.58 2.55
N PRO A 58 -8.46 -7.38 2.09
CA PRO A 58 -9.09 -6.39 2.96
C PRO A 58 -10.35 -6.89 3.67
N GLU A 59 -11.20 -7.64 2.95
CA GLU A 59 -12.49 -8.13 3.46
C GLU A 59 -12.36 -9.22 4.53
N GLU A 60 -11.23 -9.92 4.56
CA GLU A 60 -10.96 -10.98 5.55
C GLU A 60 -10.22 -10.47 6.79
N ASP A 61 -9.88 -9.18 6.84
CA ASP A 61 -9.12 -8.61 7.94
C ASP A 61 -10.02 -8.35 9.17
N PRO A 62 -9.74 -8.96 10.33
CA PRO A 62 -10.50 -8.68 11.56
C PRO A 62 -10.44 -7.22 12.00
N ALA A 63 -9.40 -6.47 11.63
CA ALA A 63 -9.23 -5.05 11.95
C ALA A 63 -10.02 -4.11 11.01
N LEU A 64 -10.67 -4.64 9.96
CA LEU A 64 -11.38 -3.84 8.96
C LEU A 64 -12.40 -2.89 9.59
N GLY A 65 -13.18 -3.36 10.55
CA GLY A 65 -14.18 -2.52 11.24
C GLY A 65 -13.56 -1.31 11.95
N ASP A 66 -12.34 -1.43 12.47
CA ASP A 66 -11.63 -0.31 13.10
C ASP A 66 -11.02 0.63 12.05
N TYR A 67 -10.59 0.11 10.90
CA TYR A 67 -10.17 0.91 9.76
C TYR A 67 -11.31 1.77 9.23
N VAL A 68 -12.51 1.20 9.08
CA VAL A 68 -13.73 1.92 8.67
C VAL A 68 -14.02 3.07 9.63
N LYS A 69 -14.06 2.82 10.94
CA LYS A 69 -14.32 3.86 11.96
C LYS A 69 -13.30 5.00 11.90
N ARG A 70 -12.01 4.65 11.78
CA ARG A 70 -10.91 5.63 11.69
C ARG A 70 -11.02 6.47 10.41
N LEU A 71 -11.34 5.85 9.29
CA LEU A 71 -11.52 6.53 8.02
C LEU A 71 -12.76 7.43 8.04
N ALA A 72 -13.89 6.93 8.54
CA ALA A 72 -15.14 7.69 8.66
C ALA A 72 -14.94 8.97 9.48
N THR A 73 -14.26 8.88 10.63
CA THR A 73 -13.93 10.04 11.46
C THR A 73 -13.15 11.11 10.68
N ARG A 74 -12.20 10.69 9.83
CA ARG A 74 -11.41 11.60 8.99
C ARG A 74 -12.18 12.16 7.80
N LEU A 75 -13.04 11.37 7.17
CA LEU A 75 -13.83 11.78 6.00
C LEU A 75 -14.94 12.74 6.39
N VAL A 76 -15.67 12.50 7.48
CA VAL A 76 -16.74 13.38 7.96
C VAL A 76 -16.21 14.77 8.28
N ALA A 77 -15.01 14.88 8.86
CA ALA A 77 -14.33 16.15 9.08
C ALA A 77 -14.01 16.93 7.78
N ARG A 78 -14.17 16.30 6.61
CA ARG A 78 -13.91 16.84 5.27
C ARG A 78 -15.13 16.73 4.34
N GLY A 79 -16.32 16.49 4.89
CA GLY A 79 -17.58 16.44 4.14
C GLY A 79 -17.93 15.11 3.46
N GLY A 80 -17.22 14.02 3.76
CA GLY A 80 -17.56 12.66 3.32
C GLY A 80 -18.55 11.96 4.25
N THR A 81 -18.93 10.71 3.91
CA THR A 81 -19.91 9.92 4.69
C THR A 81 -19.30 8.65 5.30
N PRO A 82 -19.93 8.07 6.34
CA PRO A 82 -19.52 6.77 6.88
C PRO A 82 -19.63 5.61 5.88
N GLU A 83 -20.61 5.64 4.98
CA GLU A 83 -20.78 4.64 3.93
C GLU A 83 -19.61 4.68 2.94
N GLU A 84 -19.19 5.89 2.51
CA GLU A 84 -17.99 6.08 1.71
C GLU A 84 -16.75 5.49 2.41
N ALA A 85 -16.66 5.60 3.73
CA ALA A 85 -15.55 5.02 4.49
C ALA A 85 -15.54 3.49 4.47
N ALA A 86 -16.71 2.84 4.46
CA ALA A 86 -16.81 1.39 4.38
C ALA A 86 -16.31 0.88 3.02
N ASP A 87 -16.79 1.49 1.93
CA ASP A 87 -16.39 1.14 0.57
C ASP A 87 -14.90 1.40 0.33
N LEU A 88 -14.38 2.53 0.84
CA LEU A 88 -12.97 2.85 0.72
C LEU A 88 -12.10 1.95 1.59
N ALA A 89 -12.52 1.51 2.77
CA ALA A 89 -11.68 0.68 3.63
C ALA A 89 -11.34 -0.69 3.04
N VAL A 90 -12.19 -1.23 2.15
CA VAL A 90 -11.92 -2.47 1.42
C VAL A 90 -11.13 -2.25 0.12
N ASN A 91 -10.99 -1.00 -0.34
CA ASN A 91 -10.14 -0.69 -1.48
C ASN A 91 -8.66 -0.94 -1.12
N PRO A 92 -7.88 -1.71 -1.93
CA PRO A 92 -6.50 -2.07 -1.62
C PRO A 92 -5.56 -0.89 -1.28
N LEU A 93 -5.73 0.25 -1.94
CA LEU A 93 -4.89 1.44 -1.71
C LEU A 93 -5.16 2.04 -0.33
N TYR A 94 -6.44 2.20 0.01
CA TYR A 94 -6.87 2.76 1.28
C TYR A 94 -6.59 1.81 2.43
N TYR A 95 -6.88 0.52 2.26
CA TYR A 95 -6.57 -0.52 3.22
C TYR A 95 -5.09 -0.52 3.58
N ALA A 96 -4.19 -0.51 2.59
CA ALA A 96 -2.75 -0.46 2.85
C ALA A 96 -2.35 0.79 3.64
N CYS A 97 -2.87 1.95 3.25
CA CYS A 97 -2.58 3.18 3.96
C CYS A 97 -3.19 3.23 5.39
N LEU A 98 -4.33 2.57 5.62
CA LEU A 98 -4.94 2.42 6.95
C LEU A 98 -4.10 1.53 7.85
N ARG A 99 -3.56 0.41 7.35
CA ARG A 99 -2.61 -0.43 8.09
C ARG A 99 -1.33 0.34 8.47
N VAL A 100 -0.81 1.15 7.55
CA VAL A 100 0.33 2.03 7.84
C VAL A 100 -0.03 3.06 8.91
N ALA A 101 -1.19 3.73 8.78
CA ALA A 101 -1.65 4.69 9.77
C ALA A 101 -1.95 4.06 11.14
N ALA A 102 -2.24 2.76 11.20
CA ALA A 102 -2.42 1.98 12.42
C ALA A 102 -1.09 1.48 13.04
N GLY A 103 0.05 1.68 12.37
CA GLY A 103 1.37 1.22 12.83
C GLY A 103 1.62 -0.28 12.58
N GLU A 104 0.75 -0.94 11.82
CA GLU A 104 0.86 -2.36 11.50
C GLU A 104 1.78 -2.63 10.31
N SER A 105 2.13 -1.59 9.56
CA SER A 105 3.13 -1.62 8.49
C SER A 105 3.90 -0.30 8.48
N ASP A 106 5.12 -0.34 7.96
CA ASP A 106 6.05 0.79 8.04
C ASP A 106 5.99 1.67 6.77
N GLY A 107 5.42 1.14 5.68
CA GLY A 107 5.16 1.88 4.45
C GLY A 107 4.39 1.07 3.42
N ALA A 108 4.03 1.72 2.31
CA ALA A 108 3.39 1.09 1.17
C ALA A 108 3.99 1.61 -0.13
N VAL A 109 4.07 0.74 -1.14
CA VAL A 109 4.39 1.08 -2.53
C VAL A 109 3.19 0.73 -3.39
N MET A 110 2.75 1.69 -4.20
CA MET A 110 1.49 1.66 -4.94
C MET A 110 1.67 2.37 -6.28
N GLY A 111 0.76 2.11 -7.22
CA GLY A 111 0.70 2.83 -8.50
C GLY A 111 1.38 2.09 -9.65
N ALA A 112 1.48 0.76 -9.59
CA ALA A 112 1.81 -0.04 -10.75
C ALA A 112 0.67 -0.02 -11.79
N VAL A 113 -0.57 0.10 -11.32
CA VAL A 113 -1.81 0.13 -12.10
C VAL A 113 -2.62 1.40 -11.80
N ALA A 114 -2.75 1.76 -10.53
CA ALA A 114 -3.45 2.93 -10.04
C ALA A 114 -2.74 4.22 -10.46
N THR A 115 -3.55 5.24 -10.74
CA THR A 115 -3.02 6.56 -11.08
C THR A 115 -2.35 7.21 -9.87
N THR A 116 -1.45 8.15 -10.15
CA THR A 116 -0.84 9.00 -9.10
C THR A 116 -1.91 9.72 -8.27
N ALA A 117 -3.00 10.17 -8.91
CA ALA A 117 -4.08 10.86 -8.23
C ALA A 117 -4.82 9.97 -7.22
N GLU A 118 -5.11 8.71 -7.58
CA GLU A 118 -5.74 7.73 -6.69
C GLU A 118 -4.83 7.39 -5.52
N THR A 119 -3.56 7.12 -5.81
CA THR A 119 -2.54 6.79 -4.81
C THR A 119 -2.37 7.92 -3.78
N LEU A 120 -2.21 9.16 -4.24
CA LEU A 120 -2.09 10.32 -3.36
C LEU A 120 -3.37 10.59 -2.58
N ARG A 121 -4.55 10.41 -3.18
CA ARG A 121 -5.84 10.59 -2.50
C ARG A 121 -5.98 9.60 -1.35
N ALA A 122 -5.67 8.32 -1.57
CA ALA A 122 -5.68 7.30 -0.52
C ALA A 122 -4.73 7.67 0.63
N ALA A 123 -3.47 7.98 0.31
CA ALA A 123 -2.45 8.33 1.31
C ALA A 123 -2.82 9.60 2.12
N LEU A 124 -3.33 10.64 1.47
CA LEU A 124 -3.67 11.91 2.12
C LEU A 124 -4.95 11.84 2.98
N ARG A 125 -5.93 11.00 2.59
CA ARG A 125 -7.16 10.79 3.36
C ARG A 125 -6.95 9.87 4.58
N THR A 126 -5.87 9.10 4.59
CA THR A 126 -5.56 8.11 5.63
C THR A 126 -4.36 8.52 6.48
N VAL A 127 -3.13 8.36 5.99
CA VAL A 127 -1.88 8.69 6.69
C VAL A 127 -1.76 10.20 6.90
N GLY A 128 -2.06 10.97 5.86
CA GLY A 128 -1.95 12.43 5.87
C GLY A 128 -0.50 12.93 5.86
N ALA A 129 -0.34 14.25 5.90
CA ALA A 129 0.97 14.88 6.05
C ALA A 129 1.45 14.80 7.52
N ARG A 130 2.77 14.88 7.71
CA ARG A 130 3.36 15.01 9.04
C ARG A 130 2.77 16.23 9.78
N PRO A 131 2.51 16.15 11.10
CA PRO A 131 2.08 17.31 11.88
C PRO A 131 2.98 18.53 11.66
N GLY A 132 2.36 19.69 11.46
CA GLY A 132 3.06 20.94 11.13
C GLY A 132 3.32 21.17 9.63
N LEU A 133 3.15 20.16 8.77
CA LEU A 133 3.23 20.31 7.31
C LEU A 133 1.84 20.35 6.68
N ARG A 134 1.69 21.23 5.69
CA ARG A 134 0.43 21.40 4.92
C ARG A 134 0.47 20.75 3.55
N THR A 135 1.66 20.45 3.04
CA THR A 135 1.88 19.94 1.69
C THR A 135 2.73 18.67 1.72
N VAL A 136 2.59 17.87 0.67
CA VAL A 136 3.50 16.77 0.33
C VAL A 136 4.24 17.16 -0.95
N SER A 137 5.48 16.69 -1.09
CA SER A 137 6.32 16.94 -2.26
C SER A 137 6.97 15.64 -2.72
N SER A 138 7.32 15.57 -3.99
CA SER A 138 8.20 14.54 -4.54
C SER A 138 9.58 15.13 -4.82
N CYS A 139 10.59 14.27 -4.82
CA CYS A 139 11.93 14.59 -5.31
C CYS A 139 12.38 13.50 -6.28
N PHE A 140 13.34 13.84 -7.14
CA PHE A 140 14.02 12.90 -8.01
C PHE A 140 15.48 12.84 -7.58
N LEU A 141 16.01 11.62 -7.49
CA LEU A 141 17.45 11.40 -7.45
C LEU A 141 17.93 11.27 -8.88
N MET A 142 18.76 12.21 -9.34
CA MET A 142 19.31 12.22 -10.69
C MET A 142 20.79 11.85 -10.64
N VAL A 143 21.15 10.74 -11.30
CA VAL A 143 22.55 10.32 -11.45
C VAL A 143 22.96 10.61 -12.90
N LEU A 144 23.91 11.52 -13.08
CA LEU A 144 24.39 11.91 -14.40
C LEU A 144 25.31 10.82 -14.99
N ALA A 145 25.41 10.79 -16.31
CA ALA A 145 26.14 9.75 -17.03
C ALA A 145 27.65 9.72 -16.70
N ASP A 146 28.21 10.84 -16.25
CA ASP A 146 29.60 10.96 -15.80
C ASP A 146 29.80 10.55 -14.33
N GLY A 147 28.75 10.06 -13.66
CA GLY A 147 28.78 9.66 -12.25
C GLY A 147 28.74 10.84 -11.27
N SER A 148 28.63 12.08 -11.74
CA SER A 148 28.35 13.22 -10.87
C SER A 148 26.87 13.20 -10.44
N GLY A 149 26.62 13.48 -9.16
CA GLY A 149 25.28 13.72 -8.63
C GLY A 149 25.00 15.22 -8.57
N LEU A 150 23.74 15.60 -8.74
CA LEU A 150 23.22 16.91 -8.33
C LEU A 150 22.53 16.81 -6.98
#